data_AF-A0A1S8TGP5-F1
#
_entry.id   AF-A0A1S8TGP5-F1
#
_cell.length_a   1.000
_cell.length_b   1.000
_cell.length_c   1.000
_cell.angle_alpha   90.00
_cell.angle_beta   90.00
_cell.angle_gamma   90.00
#
_symmetry.space_group_name_H-M   'P 1'
#
loop_
_entity.id
_entity.type
_entity.pdbx_description
1 polymer ?
#
loop_
_entity_poly.entity_id
_entity_poly.type
_entity_poly.pdbx_seq_one_letter_code
_entity_poly.pdbx_strand_id
1 'polypeptide(L)'
;MILQDKTRKLIIKESIDGKEIEKEYSFKMVNRTVLKIDKKYGNYGTILNGIMQGVEFMTNALKLLSCSCLEKDFEVEELADLLTPKQLNNEIPNFVTNLYFDYMGINDTQNDKETKKNKSKTEKN
;
A
#
# COMPACT_ATOMS: atom_id res chain seq x y z
N MET A 1 -9.56 7.42 -21.39
CA MET A 1 -9.15 6.46 -20.35
C MET A 1 -9.27 7.20 -19.02
N ILE A 2 -10.23 6.81 -18.18
CA ILE A 2 -10.35 7.41 -16.84
C ILE A 2 -9.19 6.81 -16.03
N LEU A 3 -8.18 7.62 -15.66
CA LEU A 3 -7.22 7.18 -14.66
C LEU A 3 -7.98 7.02 -13.35
N GLN A 4 -8.25 5.79 -12.93
CA GLN A 4 -8.75 5.54 -11.58
C GLN A 4 -7.69 5.98 -10.57
N ASP A 5 -8.10 6.76 -9.58
CA ASP A 5 -7.18 7.17 -8.52
C ASP A 5 -6.92 5.98 -7.58
N LYS A 6 -5.71 5.44 -7.69
CA LYS A 6 -5.20 4.29 -6.94
C LYS A 6 -4.58 4.67 -5.59
N THR A 7 -5.03 5.79 -5.02
CA THR A 7 -4.53 6.28 -3.74
C THR A 7 -5.27 5.58 -2.61
N ARG A 8 -4.52 5.00 -1.67
CA ARG A 8 -5.05 4.36 -0.46
C ARG A 8 -4.75 5.20 0.76
N LYS A 9 -5.65 5.17 1.75
CA LYS A 9 -5.54 5.97 2.97
C LYS A 9 -5.24 5.08 4.17
N LEU A 10 -4.32 5.51 5.01
CA LEU A 10 -4.01 4.87 6.29
C LEU A 10 -3.99 5.94 7.38
N ILE A 11 -4.74 5.70 8.46
CA ILE A 11 -4.74 6.58 9.64
C ILE A 11 -3.62 6.13 10.56
N ILE A 12 -2.74 7.05 10.93
CA ILE A 12 -1.61 6.82 11.83
C ILE A 12 -1.77 7.76 13.03
N LYS A 13 -1.54 7.22 14.24
CA LYS A 13 -1.57 8.01 15.47
C LYS A 13 -0.18 8.57 15.75
N GLU A 14 -0.08 9.89 15.82
CA GLU A 14 1.14 10.59 16.20
C GLU A 14 0.97 11.20 17.60
N SER A 15 2.04 11.22 18.39
CA SER A 15 2.07 11.96 19.66
C SER A 15 2.76 13.30 19.45
N ILE A 16 2.02 14.40 19.62
CA ILE A 16 2.55 15.77 19.50
C ILE A 16 2.29 16.46 20.82
N ASP A 17 3.35 16.92 21.48
CA ASP A 17 3.29 17.58 22.80
C ASP A 17 2.49 16.79 23.85
N GLY A 18 2.62 15.45 23.82
CA GLY A 18 1.93 14.54 24.73
C GLY A 18 0.45 14.29 24.42
N LYS A 19 -0.05 14.76 23.27
CA LYS A 19 -1.41 14.48 22.79
C LYS A 19 -1.37 13.54 21.59
N GLU A 20 -2.19 12.50 21.64
CA GLU A 20 -2.42 11.64 20.47
C GLU A 20 -3.30 12.37 19.45
N ILE A 21 -2.82 12.40 18.20
CA ILE A 21 -3.52 12.96 17.06
C ILE A 21 -3.58 11.89 15.98
N GLU A 22 -4.79 11.63 15.47
CA GLU A 22 -4.98 10.78 14.30
C GLU A 22 -4.75 11.59 13.03
N LYS A 23 -3.81 11.12 12.20
CA LYS A 23 -3.49 11.74 10.91
C LYS A 23 -3.70 10.75 9.79
N GLU A 24 -4.46 11.15 8.78
CA GLU A 24 -4.64 10.36 7.57
C GLU A 24 -3.50 10.65 6.59
N TYR A 25 -2.83 9.58 6.16
CA TYR A 25 -1.76 9.62 5.15
C TYR A 25 -2.21 8.92 3.87
N SER A 26 -1.74 9.44 2.74
CA SER A 26 -2.09 8.94 1.41
C SER A 26 -0.92 8.13 0.86
N PHE A 27 -1.20 6.91 0.41
CA PHE A 27 -0.21 5.98 -0.12
C PHE A 27 -0.56 5.58 -1.54
N LYS A 28 0.46 5.55 -2.39
CA LYS A 28 0.35 5.10 -3.77
C LYS A 28 1.70 4.60 -4.27
N MET A 29 1.69 3.42 -4.87
CA MET A 29 2.87 2.94 -5.59
C MET A 29 2.91 3.52 -7.01
N VAL A 30 4.06 4.07 -7.37
CA VAL A 30 4.39 4.57 -8.72
C VAL A 30 5.80 4.10 -9.10
N ASN A 31 6.22 4.26 -10.36
CA ASN A 31 7.57 3.86 -10.79
C ASN A 31 8.68 4.46 -9.91
N ARG A 32 8.48 5.69 -9.43
CA ARG A 32 9.42 6.35 -8.51
C ARG A 32 9.55 5.62 -7.16
N THR A 33 8.48 4.99 -6.67
CA THR A 33 8.51 4.18 -5.44
C THR A 33 9.49 3.02 -5.58
N VAL A 34 9.50 2.34 -6.73
CA VAL A 34 10.44 1.25 -7.03
C VAL A 34 11.89 1.76 -6.94
N LEU A 35 12.18 2.89 -7.60
CA LEU A 35 13.52 3.49 -7.57
C LEU A 35 13.94 3.96 -6.16
N LYS A 36 13.00 4.43 -5.34
CA LYS A 36 13.26 4.79 -3.94
C LYS A 36 13.65 3.56 -3.12
N ILE A 37 12.94 2.45 -3.29
CA ILE A 37 13.23 1.19 -2.60
C ILE A 37 14.62 0.69 -3.02
N ASP A 38 14.91 0.64 -4.33
CA ASP A 38 16.23 0.24 -4.85
C ASP A 38 17.36 1.03 -4.20
N LYS A 39 17.18 2.36 -4.09
CA LYS A 39 18.17 3.25 -3.51
C LYS A 39 18.33 3.08 -2.00
N LYS A 40 17.22 2.91 -1.26
CA LYS A 40 17.21 2.96 0.21
C LYS A 40 17.46 1.61 0.86
N TYR A 41 16.95 0.54 0.26
CA TYR A 41 16.92 -0.80 0.87
C TYR A 41 17.54 -1.88 -0.02
N GLY A 42 18.09 -1.51 -1.17
CA GLY A 42 18.56 -2.45 -2.18
C GLY A 42 17.43 -2.99 -3.04
N ASN A 43 17.70 -4.10 -3.74
CA ASN A 43 16.86 -4.60 -4.83
C ASN A 43 15.36 -4.71 -4.47
N TYR A 44 14.53 -3.92 -5.16
CA TYR A 44 13.08 -3.90 -5.02
C TYR A 44 12.45 -5.28 -5.24
N GLY A 45 12.94 -6.05 -6.21
CA GLY A 45 12.46 -7.40 -6.50
C GLY A 45 12.62 -8.34 -5.31
N THR A 46 13.73 -8.27 -4.59
CA THR A 46 13.96 -9.01 -3.34
C THR A 46 12.97 -8.62 -2.25
N ILE A 47 12.74 -7.30 -2.06
CA ILE A 47 11.77 -6.80 -1.07
C ILE A 47 10.36 -7.29 -1.40
N LEU A 48 9.93 -7.16 -2.65
CA LEU A 48 8.62 -7.60 -3.10
C LEU A 48 8.46 -9.13 -2.97
N ASN A 49 9.49 -9.90 -3.33
CA ASN A 49 9.46 -11.35 -3.17
C ASN A 49 9.32 -11.76 -1.69
N GLY A 50 9.98 -11.05 -0.78
CA GLY A 50 9.80 -11.25 0.66
C GLY A 50 8.35 -11.05 1.11
N ILE A 51 7.69 -9.99 0.63
CA ILE A 51 6.26 -9.76 0.87
C ILE A 51 5.42 -10.91 0.30
N MET A 52 5.67 -11.31 -0.95
CA MET A 52 4.88 -12.35 -1.63
C MET A 52 5.01 -13.74 -1.00
N GLN A 53 6.21 -14.10 -0.53
CA GLN A 53 6.50 -15.41 0.06
C GLN A 53 6.33 -15.44 1.59
N GLY A 54 5.98 -14.31 2.20
CA GLY A 54 5.87 -14.20 3.66
C GLY A 54 7.22 -14.19 4.40
N VAL A 55 8.34 -14.01 3.69
CA VAL A 55 9.69 -13.97 4.27
C VAL A 55 10.00 -12.55 4.74
N GLU A 56 10.25 -12.39 6.03
CA GLU A 56 10.43 -11.07 6.67
C GLU A 56 9.31 -10.10 6.30
N PHE A 57 8.08 -10.62 6.23
CA PHE A 57 6.94 -9.92 5.64
C PHE A 57 6.77 -8.51 6.20
N MET A 58 6.75 -8.35 7.53
CA MET A 58 6.50 -7.06 8.18
C MET A 58 7.60 -6.05 7.84
N THR A 59 8.87 -6.44 7.95
CA THR A 59 10.00 -5.58 7.59
C THR A 59 9.93 -5.13 6.13
N ASN A 60 9.63 -6.04 5.21
CA ASN A 60 9.54 -5.72 3.79
C ASN A 60 8.30 -4.88 3.46
N ALA A 61 7.18 -5.13 4.14
CA ALA A 61 5.97 -4.33 4.02
C ALA A 61 6.18 -2.88 4.48
N LEU A 62 6.87 -2.66 5.61
CA LEU A 62 7.22 -1.33 6.10
C LEU A 62 8.21 -0.61 5.17
N LYS A 63 9.20 -1.31 4.61
CA LYS A 63 10.10 -0.75 3.58
C LYS A 63 9.30 -0.23 2.38
N LEU A 64 8.34 -1.01 1.87
CA LEU A 64 7.48 -0.59 0.76
C LEU A 64 6.62 0.63 1.14
N LEU A 65 5.94 0.59 2.29
CA LEU A 65 5.14 1.70 2.79
C LEU A 65 5.94 3.00 2.92
N SER A 66 7.15 2.89 3.47
CA SER A 66 8.01 4.04 3.75
C SER A 66 8.33 4.89 2.52
N CYS A 67 8.30 4.26 1.33
CA CYS A 67 8.57 4.89 0.05
C CYS A 67 7.30 5.19 -0.78
N SER A 68 6.12 4.81 -0.25
CA SER A 68 4.83 4.90 -0.96
C SER A 68 3.93 6.01 -0.46
N CYS A 69 4.25 6.66 0.67
CA CYS A 69 3.50 7.82 1.15
C CYS A 69 3.74 9.02 0.23
N LEU A 70 2.67 9.76 -0.04
CA LEU A 70 2.68 10.93 -0.94
C LEU A 70 3.09 12.20 -0.21
N GLU A 71 2.80 12.30 1.09
CA GLU A 71 3.08 13.48 1.90
C GLU A 71 4.54 13.55 2.35
N LYS A 72 5.17 12.41 2.69
CA LYS A 72 6.57 12.34 3.12
C LYS A 72 7.15 10.94 2.92
N ASP A 73 8.47 10.84 2.96
CA ASP A 73 9.14 9.55 3.12
C ASP A 73 9.27 9.25 4.61
N PHE A 74 8.90 8.03 5.02
CA PHE A 74 9.07 7.57 6.39
C PHE A 74 10.38 6.78 6.54
N GLU A 75 10.84 6.67 7.79
CA GLU A 75 11.76 5.59 8.17
C GLU A 75 10.99 4.33 8.59
N VAL A 76 11.61 3.15 8.45
CA VAL A 76 10.97 1.87 8.84
C VAL A 76 10.69 1.85 10.34
N GLU A 77 11.65 2.26 11.15
CA GLU A 77 11.51 2.31 12.61
C GLU A 77 10.43 3.33 13.04
N GLU A 78 10.37 4.48 12.36
CA GLU A 78 9.29 5.46 12.59
C GLU A 78 7.91 4.85 12.35
N LEU A 79 7.72 4.10 11.26
CA LEU A 79 6.46 3.39 11.01
C LEU A 79 6.21 2.29 12.06
N ALA A 80 7.25 1.57 12.49
CA ALA A 80 7.11 0.52 13.49
C ALA A 80 6.64 1.07 14.84
N ASP A 81 7.09 2.26 15.23
CA ASP A 81 6.69 2.94 16.46
C ASP A 81 5.29 3.55 16.37
N LEU A 82 4.93 4.10 15.20
CA LEU A 82 3.65 4.77 14.99
C LEU A 82 2.47 3.81 14.77
N LEU A 83 2.73 2.62 14.23
CA LEU A 83 1.68 1.63 13.97
C LEU A 83 1.32 0.87 15.23
N THR A 84 0.02 0.78 15.52
CA THR A 84 -0.44 -0.09 16.60
C THR A 84 -0.21 -1.56 16.26
N PRO A 85 -0.09 -2.46 17.27
CA PRO A 85 0.03 -3.89 17.02
C PRO A 85 -1.11 -4.46 16.15
N LYS A 86 -2.33 -3.92 16.30
CA LYS A 86 -3.48 -4.31 15.48
C LYS A 86 -3.28 -3.93 14.02
N GLN A 87 -2.85 -2.70 13.76
CA GLN A 87 -2.59 -2.22 12.39
C GLN A 87 -1.49 -3.05 11.73
N LEU A 88 -0.35 -3.20 12.42
CA LEU A 88 0.80 -3.94 11.90
C LEU A 88 0.44 -5.38 11.53
N ASN A 89 -0.30 -6.08 12.39
CA ASN A 89 -0.60 -7.50 12.17
C ASN A 89 -1.82 -7.77 11.26
N ASN A 90 -2.84 -6.93 11.30
CA ASN A 90 -4.13 -7.23 10.65
C ASN A 90 -4.45 -6.32 9.45
N GLU A 91 -3.92 -5.10 9.41
CA GLU A 91 -4.27 -4.10 8.39
C GLU A 91 -3.18 -3.96 7.33
N ILE A 92 -1.92 -3.81 7.76
CA ILE A 92 -0.77 -3.63 6.87
C ILE A 92 -0.62 -4.73 5.82
N PRO A 93 -0.79 -6.04 6.13
CA PRO A 93 -0.60 -7.08 5.13
C PRO A 93 -1.50 -6.93 3.90
N ASN A 94 -2.79 -6.69 4.12
CA ASN A 94 -3.75 -6.45 3.05
C ASN A 94 -3.51 -5.10 2.37
N PHE A 95 -3.16 -4.06 3.14
CA PHE A 95 -2.92 -2.72 2.61
C PHE A 95 -1.77 -2.70 1.61
N VAL A 96 -0.62 -3.26 1.97
CA VAL A 96 0.59 -3.28 1.13
C VAL A 96 0.40 -4.17 -0.10
N THR A 97 -0.23 -5.33 0.07
CA THR A 97 -0.54 -6.21 -1.07
C THR A 97 -1.40 -5.49 -2.09
N ASN A 98 -2.42 -4.76 -1.63
CA ASN A 98 -3.31 -4.03 -2.51
C ASN A 98 -2.65 -2.79 -3.15
N LEU A 99 -1.73 -2.10 -2.47
CA LEU A 99 -0.91 -1.05 -3.09
C LEU A 99 -0.14 -1.58 -4.30
N TYR A 100 0.46 -2.76 -4.15
CA TYR A 100 1.17 -3.41 -5.24
C TYR A 100 0.22 -3.86 -6.37
N PHE A 101 -0.93 -4.45 -6.03
CA PHE A 101 -1.93 -4.87 -7.04
C PHE A 101 -2.49 -3.69 -7.83
N ASP A 102 -2.71 -2.55 -7.18
CA ASP A 102 -3.10 -1.33 -7.86
C ASP A 102 -2.01 -0.87 -8.84
N TYR A 103 -0.75 -0.85 -8.41
CA TYR A 103 0.38 -0.49 -9.26
C TYR A 103 0.51 -1.39 -10.49
N MET A 104 0.34 -2.71 -10.31
CA MET A 104 0.36 -3.68 -11.41
C MET A 104 -0.90 -3.68 -12.29
N GLY A 105 -1.93 -2.92 -11.92
CA GLY A 105 -3.21 -2.88 -12.65
C GLY A 105 -4.06 -4.15 -12.47
N ILE A 106 -3.75 -4.99 -11.48
CA ILE A 106 -4.48 -6.23 -11.20
C ILE A 106 -5.92 -5.90 -10.77
N ASN A 107 -6.07 -4.92 -9.88
CA ASN A 107 -7.39 -4.51 -9.37
C ASN A 107 -8.26 -3.84 -10.45
N ASP A 108 -7.66 -3.21 -11.45
CA ASP A 108 -8.39 -2.65 -12.61
C ASP A 108 -9.08 -3.76 -13.40
N THR A 109 -8.37 -4.88 -13.63
CA THR A 109 -8.89 -6.01 -14.40
C THR A 109 -10.02 -6.78 -13.70
N GLN A 110 -10.10 -6.74 -12.37
CA GLN A 110 -11.20 -7.34 -11.62
C GLN A 110 -12.48 -6.51 -11.76
N ASN A 111 -12.38 -5.18 -11.64
CA ASN A 111 -13.49 -4.25 -11.81
C ASN A 111 -14.09 -4.30 -13.23
N ASP A 112 -13.25 -4.43 -14.26
CA ASP A 112 -13.69 -4.56 -15.65
C ASP A 112 -14.48 -5.86 -15.91
N LYS A 113 -14.09 -6.96 -15.27
CA LYS A 113 -14.79 -8.25 -15.38
C LYS A 113 -16.16 -8.21 -14.72
N GLU A 114 -16.28 -7.58 -13.54
CA GLU A 114 -17.57 -7.41 -12.86
C GLU A 114 -18.50 -6.48 -13.65
N THR A 115 -17.98 -5.37 -14.16
CA THR A 115 -18.76 -4.41 -14.97
C THR A 115 -19.30 -5.06 -16.25
N LYS A 116 -18.49 -5.89 -16.93
CA LYS A 116 -18.93 -6.65 -18.11
C LYS A 116 -19.97 -7.73 -17.77
N LYS A 117 -19.81 -8.43 -16.64
CA LYS A 117 -20.75 -9.47 -16.20
C LYS A 117 -22.12 -8.90 -15.82
N ASN A 118 -22.16 -7.70 -15.25
CA ASN A 118 -23.41 -7.03 -14.91
C ASN A 118 -24.15 -6.50 -16.16
N LYS A 119 -23.45 -5.90 -17.14
CA LYS A 119 -24.07 -5.49 -18.41
C LYS A 119 -24.71 -6.66 -19.17
N SER A 120 -24.03 -7.80 -19.24
CA SER A 120 -24.57 -9.00 -19.90
C SER A 120 -25.81 -9.60 -19.23
N LYS A 121 -26.07 -9.30 -17.95
CA LYS A 121 -27.30 -9.73 -17.24
C LYS A 121 -28.46 -8.77 -17.47
N THR A 122 -28.19 -7.47 -17.65
CA THR A 122 -29.24 -6.46 -17.88
C THR A 122 -29.80 -6.52 -19.30
N GLU A 123 -29.01 -6.95 -20.28
CA GLU A 123 -29.43 -7.07 -21.70
C GLU A 123 -30.24 -8.35 -22.01
N LYS A 124 -30.46 -9.23 -21.03
CA LYS A 124 -31.22 -10.49 -21.21
C LYS A 124 -32.64 -10.47 -20.60
N ASN A 125 -33.14 -9.32 -20.15
CA ASN A 125 -34.51 -9.14 -19.68
C ASN A 125 -35.32 -8.22 -20.60
#